data_AF-A0A920PVQ1-F1
#
_entry.id   AF-A0A920PVQ1-F1
#
_cell.length_a   1.000
_cell.length_b   1.000
_cell.length_c   1.000
_cell.angle_alpha   90.00
_cell.angle_beta   90.00
_cell.angle_gamma   90.00
#
_symmetry.space_group_name_H-M   'P 1'
#
loop_
_entity.id
_entity.type
_entity.pdbx_description
1 polymer ?
#
loop_
_entity_poly.entity_id
_entity_poly.type
_entity_poly.pdbx_seq_one_letter_code
_entity_poly.pdbx_strand_id
1 'polypeptide(L)'
;MITPNDFFEAAKSCFDMLYEEGETHPKMMSIGLHCRIIGKPSRAYALDQFLKYASEKSGVWFARRDEIARWWKEHIPFKQANHIK
;
A
#
# COMPACT_ATOMS: atom_id res chain seq x y z
N MET A 1 -2.72 -7.63 -15.74
CA MET A 1 -1.27 -7.85 -15.58
C MET A 1 -0.84 -9.10 -16.33
N ILE A 2 -0.57 -8.91 -17.61
CA ILE A 2 -0.16 -9.94 -18.56
C ILE A 2 1.37 -10.09 -18.49
N THR A 3 2.11 -8.98 -18.46
CA THR A 3 3.58 -8.96 -18.33
C THR A 3 4.03 -8.63 -16.89
N PRO A 4 5.29 -8.93 -16.51
CA PRO A 4 5.85 -8.44 -15.25
C PRO A 4 5.88 -6.91 -15.15
N ASN A 5 6.13 -6.20 -16.26
CA ASN A 5 6.15 -4.74 -16.27
C ASN A 5 4.78 -4.14 -15.93
N ASP A 6 3.70 -4.81 -16.35
CA ASP A 6 2.33 -4.38 -16.03
C ASP A 6 2.08 -4.29 -14.52
N PHE A 7 2.75 -5.14 -13.72
CA PHE A 7 2.64 -5.05 -12.26
C PHE A 7 3.30 -3.76 -11.75
N PHE A 8 4.51 -3.48 -12.21
CA PHE A 8 5.25 -2.29 -11.79
C PHE A 8 4.47 -1.02 -12.17
N GLU A 9 4.04 -0.90 -13.43
CA GLU A 9 3.30 0.29 -13.89
C GLU A 9 1.98 0.47 -13.15
N ALA A 10 1.21 -0.61 -12.96
CA ALA A 10 -0.06 -0.52 -12.23
C ALA A 10 0.15 -0.12 -10.75
N ALA A 11 1.15 -0.70 -10.09
CA ALA A 11 1.48 -0.36 -8.71
C ALA A 11 2.00 1.08 -8.59
N LYS A 12 2.86 1.51 -9.51
CA LYS A 12 3.40 2.86 -9.58
C LYS A 12 2.29 3.89 -9.82
N SER A 13 1.41 3.71 -10.80
CA SER A 13 0.31 4.64 -11.05
C SER A 13 -0.64 4.75 -9.86
N CYS A 14 -0.96 3.63 -9.20
CA CYS A 14 -1.77 3.67 -7.99
C CYS A 14 -1.06 4.40 -6.84
N PHE A 15 0.23 4.15 -6.65
CA PHE A 15 1.04 4.85 -5.65
C PHE A 15 1.10 6.35 -5.93
N ASP A 16 1.41 6.77 -7.16
CA ASP A 16 1.57 8.18 -7.54
C ASP A 16 0.30 8.98 -7.26
N MET A 17 -0.86 8.44 -7.64
CA MET A 17 -2.16 9.07 -7.34
C MET A 17 -2.39 9.25 -5.84
N LEU A 18 -2.16 8.20 -5.05
CA LEU A 18 -2.35 8.27 -3.58
C LEU A 18 -1.31 9.15 -2.89
N TYR A 19 -0.10 9.25 -3.47
CA TYR A 19 0.97 10.09 -2.96
C TYR A 19 0.67 11.57 -3.20
N GLU A 20 0.16 11.93 -4.38
CA GLU A 20 -0.33 13.27 -4.70
C GLU A 20 -1.53 13.67 -3.80
N GLU A 21 -2.53 12.80 -3.67
CA GLU A 21 -3.64 13.05 -2.73
C GLU A 21 -3.16 13.19 -1.27
N GLY A 22 -2.05 12.54 -0.95
CA GLY A 22 -1.42 12.51 0.36
C GLY A 22 -0.87 13.85 0.85
N GLU A 23 -0.67 14.83 -0.05
CA GLU A 23 -0.29 16.19 0.34
C GLU A 23 -1.33 16.84 1.28
N THR A 24 -2.60 16.46 1.13
CA THR A 24 -3.70 17.00 1.94
C THR A 24 -4.42 15.93 2.74
N HIS A 25 -4.61 14.73 2.17
CA HIS A 25 -5.38 13.66 2.78
C HIS A 25 -4.75 12.29 2.53
N PRO A 26 -3.73 11.90 3.31
CA PRO A 26 -3.09 10.60 3.21
C PRO A 26 -4.07 9.41 3.18
N LYS A 27 -3.70 8.38 2.43
CA LYS A 27 -4.45 7.11 2.27
C LYS A 27 -3.49 5.92 2.39
N MET A 28 -4.04 4.72 2.43
CA MET A 28 -3.26 3.48 2.44
C MET A 28 -3.36 2.74 1.12
N MET A 29 -2.28 2.07 0.73
CA MET A 29 -2.24 1.14 -0.40
C MET A 29 -1.98 -0.28 0.13
N SER A 30 -2.70 -1.27 -0.38
CA SER A 30 -2.43 -2.69 -0.11
C SER A 30 -1.86 -3.37 -1.35
N ILE A 31 -0.80 -4.17 -1.18
CA ILE A 31 -0.19 -4.95 -2.27
C ILE A 31 -0.38 -6.44 -1.97
N GLY A 32 -1.17 -7.11 -2.82
CA GLY A 32 -1.45 -8.53 -2.69
C GLY A 32 -0.37 -9.38 -3.36
N LEU A 33 0.33 -10.20 -2.58
CA LEU A 33 1.40 -11.09 -3.05
C LEU A 33 1.01 -12.55 -2.84
N HIS A 34 1.38 -13.40 -3.80
CA HIS A 34 1.21 -14.85 -3.70
C HIS A 34 2.51 -15.53 -4.12
N CYS A 35 3.04 -16.45 -3.30
CA CYS A 35 4.33 -17.12 -3.55
C CYS A 35 4.41 -17.73 -4.95
N ARG A 36 3.36 -18.45 -5.38
CA ARG A 36 3.31 -19.11 -6.70
C ARG A 36 3.28 -18.15 -7.89
N ILE A 37 2.97 -16.87 -7.67
CA ILE A 37 2.88 -15.84 -8.71
C ILE A 37 4.09 -14.92 -8.66
N ILE A 38 4.25 -14.15 -7.59
CA ILE A 38 5.30 -13.13 -7.50
C ILE A 38 6.69 -13.75 -7.29
N GLY A 39 6.79 -14.98 -6.77
CA GLY A 39 8.06 -15.67 -6.57
C GLY A 39 8.75 -16.12 -7.85
N LYS A 40 8.10 -16.01 -9.02
CA LYS A 40 8.75 -16.25 -10.31
C LYS A 40 9.80 -15.14 -10.54
N PRO A 41 11.05 -15.44 -10.94
CA PRO A 41 12.13 -14.44 -11.02
C PRO A 41 11.76 -13.16 -11.79
N SER A 42 11.09 -13.30 -12.94
CA SER A 42 10.67 -12.15 -13.74
C SER A 42 9.66 -11.24 -13.03
N ARG A 43 8.78 -11.81 -12.19
CA ARG A 43 7.76 -11.05 -11.42
C ARG A 43 8.33 -10.53 -10.11
N ALA A 44 9.27 -11.25 -9.48
CA ALA A 44 9.99 -10.79 -8.32
C ALA A 44 10.80 -9.52 -8.63
N TYR A 45 11.40 -9.45 -9.83
CA TYR A 45 12.08 -8.25 -10.31
C TYR A 45 11.15 -7.03 -10.36
N ALA A 46 9.93 -7.18 -10.88
CA ALA A 46 8.95 -6.08 -10.92
C ALA A 46 8.54 -5.60 -9.52
N LEU A 47 8.44 -6.52 -8.55
CA LEU A 47 8.21 -6.17 -7.13
C LEU A 47 9.40 -5.38 -6.55
N ASP A 48 10.63 -5.84 -6.76
CA ASP A 48 11.84 -5.16 -6.30
C ASP A 48 11.94 -3.74 -6.86
N GLN A 49 11.64 -3.56 -8.15
CA GLN A 49 11.61 -2.24 -8.78
C GLN A 49 10.56 -1.31 -8.16
N PHE A 50 9.37 -1.82 -7.86
CA PHE A 50 8.34 -1.03 -7.18
C PHE A 50 8.75 -0.64 -5.75
N LEU A 51 9.33 -1.58 -4.99
CA LEU A 51 9.78 -1.32 -3.61
C LEU A 51 10.89 -0.27 -3.58
N LYS A 52 11.86 -0.34 -4.50
CA LYS A 52 12.90 0.69 -4.67
C LYS A 52 12.28 2.04 -4.98
N TYR A 53 11.42 2.11 -5.99
CA TYR A 53 10.71 3.33 -6.38
C TYR A 53 9.97 3.99 -5.21
N ALA A 54 9.17 3.22 -4.46
CA ALA A 54 8.42 3.73 -3.33
C ALA A 54 9.32 4.17 -2.16
N SER A 55 10.46 3.49 -1.95
CA SER A 55 11.41 3.82 -0.88
C SER A 55 12.18 5.13 -1.09
N GLU A 56 12.27 5.60 -2.33
CA GLU A 56 12.89 6.89 -2.67
C GLU A 56 11.98 8.09 -2.37
N LYS A 57 10.71 7.86 -2.05
CA LYS A 57 9.72 8.91 -1.76
C LYS A 57 9.67 9.19 -0.26
N SER A 58 9.72 10.46 0.11
CA SER A 58 9.65 10.89 1.51
C SER A 58 8.24 10.68 2.09
N GLY A 59 8.15 10.45 3.41
CA GLY A 59 6.84 10.33 4.08
C GLY A 59 6.09 9.02 3.81
N VAL A 60 6.67 8.05 3.11
CA VAL A 60 6.08 6.72 2.92
C VAL A 60 6.25 5.86 4.17
N TRP A 61 5.15 5.33 4.68
CA TRP A 61 5.15 4.39 5.80
C TRP A 61 4.97 2.94 5.30
N PHE A 62 6.04 2.15 5.33
CA PHE A 62 5.99 0.71 5.09
C PHE A 62 5.50 -0.01 6.35
N ALA A 63 4.19 -0.27 6.40
CA ALA A 63 3.53 -0.76 7.61
C ALA A 63 3.06 -2.23 7.49
N ARG A 64 3.14 -2.96 8.59
CA ARG A 64 2.33 -4.15 8.80
C ARG A 64 0.89 -3.75 9.14
N ARG A 65 -0.06 -4.64 8.84
CA ARG A 65 -1.49 -4.38 9.11
C ARG A 65 -1.80 -4.18 10.60
N ASP A 66 -1.05 -4.83 11.49
CA ASP A 66 -1.23 -4.67 12.94
C ASP A 66 -0.73 -3.32 13.45
N GLU A 67 0.31 -2.75 12.83
CA GLU A 67 0.79 -1.41 13.16
C GLU A 67 -0.23 -0.33 12.75
N ILE A 68 -0.83 -0.47 11.56
CA ILE A 68 -1.94 0.40 11.12
C ILE A 68 -3.11 0.32 12.11
N ALA A 69 -3.47 -0.89 12.54
CA ALA A 69 -4.57 -1.09 13.48
C ALA A 69 -4.30 -0.44 14.85
N ARG A 70 -3.06 -0.51 15.36
CA ARG A 70 -2.66 0.16 16.60
C ARG A 70 -2.69 1.67 16.44
N TRP A 71 -2.07 2.20 15.38
CA TRP A 71 -2.09 3.62 15.07
C TRP A 71 -3.53 4.17 15.02
N TRP A 72 -4.43 3.44 14.34
CA TRP A 72 -5.83 3.84 14.24
C TRP A 72 -6.53 3.89 15.60
N LYS A 73 -6.33 2.89 16.46
CA LYS A 73 -6.92 2.86 17.81
C LYS A 73 -6.41 3.99 18.71
N GLU A 74 -5.15 4.38 18.54
CA GLU A 74 -4.52 5.43 19.35
C GLU A 74 -4.93 6.84 18.90
N HIS A 75 -5.16 7.04 17.60
CA HIS A 75 -5.37 8.38 17.02
C HIS A 75 -6.83 8.69 16.68
N ILE A 76 -7.66 7.67 16.42
CA ILE A 76 -9.04 7.84 15.99
C ILE A 76 -9.99 7.35 17.09
N PRO A 77 -10.73 8.26 17.77
CA PRO A 77 -11.62 7.87 18.86
C PRO A 77 -12.76 7.01 18.35
N PHE A 78 -13.04 5.90 19.04
CA PHE A 78 -14.19 5.06 18.75
C PHE A 78 -15.48 5.82 19.07
N LYS A 79 -16.29 6.13 18.05
CA LYS A 79 -17.66 6.61 18.24
C LYS A 79 -18.59 5.40 18.35
N GLN A 80 -19.09 5.14 19.55
CA GLN A 80 -20.12 4.11 19.75
C GLN A 80 -21.39 4.56 19.01
N ALA A 81 -21.84 3.78 18.02
CA ALA A 81 -23.13 4.02 17.40
C ALA A 81 -24.22 3.71 18.44
N ASN A 82 -25.08 4.69 18.71
CA ASN A 82 -26.27 4.48 19.54
C ASN A 82 -27.19 3.49 18.81
N HIS A 83 -27.05 2.19 19.09
CA HIS A 83 -28.02 1.20 18.67
C HIS A 83 -29.32 1.48 19.42
N ILE A 84 -30.30 2.03 18.71
CA ILE A 84 -31.70 2.00 19.14
C ILE A 84 -32.08 0.52 19.20
N LYS A 85 -32.40 0.03 20.39
CA LYS A 85 -32.90 -1.33 20.62
C LYS A 85 -34.22 -1.56 19.92
#